data_AF-E6ZZW8-F1
#
_entry.id   AF-E6ZZW8-F1
#
_cell.length_a   1.000
_cell.length_b   1.000
_cell.length_c   1.000
_cell.angle_alpha   90.00
_cell.angle_beta   90.00
_cell.angle_gamma   90.00
#
_symmetry.space_group_name_H-M   'P 1'
#
loop_
_entity.id
_entity.type
_entity.pdbx_description
1 polymer ?
#
loop_
_entity_poly.entity_id
_entity_poly.type
_entity_poly.pdbx_seq_one_letter_code
_entity_poly.pdbx_strand_id
1 'polypeptide(L)'
;MSKSDLLVAVVAVWLVALLPCALAGMSDTDHEYWNLATKKYINRDGSHEIPFRSYRTRLDSYRHVDDLASRALAHASRIGVLPIRKDERQPMTREEASRHPSTEVDTPVEEPTSKLSDNLHTRLHLSDASDSATDSTGTDAGRSSTAAETSAREPIYFSSIIAPGDDLHEEMGLNPKVKAFAFWKHQSGASQLLHVDTLELAGGSWKLQALDEVLRHH
;
A
#
# COMPACT_ATOMS: atom_id res chain seq x y z
N MET A 1 -3.00 -1.19 -51.75
CA MET A 1 -3.15 -1.73 -50.39
C MET A 1 -3.50 -3.20 -50.49
N SER A 2 -2.59 -4.07 -50.05
CA SER A 2 -2.80 -5.51 -50.08
C SER A 2 -3.69 -5.93 -48.89
N LYS A 3 -4.52 -6.96 -49.06
CA LYS A 3 -5.35 -7.51 -47.96
C LYS A 3 -4.53 -7.94 -46.74
N SER A 4 -3.23 -8.22 -46.94
CA SER A 4 -2.27 -8.53 -45.88
C SER A 4 -1.92 -7.32 -44.99
N ASP A 5 -1.97 -6.09 -45.51
CA ASP A 5 -1.66 -4.87 -44.73
C ASP A 5 -2.80 -4.51 -43.77
N LEU A 6 -4.04 -4.86 -44.13
CA LEU A 6 -5.23 -4.61 -43.31
C LEU A 6 -5.30 -5.56 -42.10
N LEU A 7 -4.84 -6.80 -42.23
CA LEU A 7 -4.87 -7.80 -41.16
C LEU A 7 -3.82 -7.51 -40.08
N VAL A 8 -2.63 -7.04 -40.45
CA VAL A 8 -1.56 -6.68 -39.49
C VAL A 8 -1.98 -5.48 -38.63
N ALA A 9 -2.66 -4.49 -39.23
CA ALA A 9 -3.15 -3.32 -38.50
C ALA A 9 -4.25 -3.67 -37.47
N VAL A 10 -5.17 -4.58 -37.81
CA VAL A 10 -6.26 -4.96 -36.89
C VAL A 10 -5.73 -5.79 -35.70
N VAL A 11 -4.75 -6.68 -35.91
CA VAL A 11 -4.15 -7.47 -34.82
C VAL A 11 -3.30 -6.58 -33.89
N ALA A 12 -2.61 -5.58 -34.42
CA ALA A 12 -1.83 -4.64 -33.61
C ALA A 12 -2.72 -3.75 -32.71
N VAL A 13 -3.89 -3.32 -33.20
CA VAL A 13 -4.85 -2.54 -32.39
C VAL A 13 -5.46 -3.38 -31.26
N TRP A 14 -5.69 -4.69 -31.48
CA TRP A 14 -6.16 -5.59 -30.42
C TRP A 14 -5.08 -5.94 -29.40
N LEU A 15 -3.82 -6.02 -29.78
CA LEU A 15 -2.70 -6.29 -28.86
C LEU A 15 -2.34 -5.08 -27.97
N VAL A 16 -2.56 -3.85 -28.44
CA VAL A 16 -2.38 -2.63 -27.61
C VAL A 16 -3.54 -2.43 -26.63
N ALA A 17 -4.73 -2.94 -26.93
CA ALA A 17 -5.85 -2.97 -25.97
C ALA A 17 -5.75 -4.09 -24.93
N LEU A 18 -4.78 -5.00 -25.06
CA LEU A 18 -4.61 -6.19 -24.21
C LEU A 18 -3.34 -6.18 -23.34
N LEU A 19 -2.64 -5.05 -23.21
CA LEU A 19 -1.56 -4.89 -22.22
C LEU A 19 -1.74 -3.55 -21.47
N PRO A 20 -1.76 -3.49 -20.12
CA PRO A 20 -1.76 -4.57 -19.15
C PRO A 20 -2.98 -4.48 -18.20
N CYS A 21 -3.65 -5.60 -17.95
CA CYS A 21 -4.07 -5.89 -16.58
C CYS A 21 -2.79 -6.04 -15.76
N ALA A 22 -2.08 -4.92 -15.53
CA ALA A 22 -1.06 -4.84 -14.53
C ALA A 22 -1.81 -5.26 -13.28
N LEU A 23 -1.44 -6.42 -12.76
CA LEU A 23 -1.79 -6.87 -11.43
C LEU A 23 -1.75 -5.60 -10.58
N ALA A 24 -2.93 -5.12 -10.16
CA ALA A 24 -3.08 -3.93 -9.34
C ALA A 24 -2.54 -4.28 -7.95
N GLY A 25 -1.23 -4.52 -7.90
CA GLY A 25 -0.45 -4.67 -6.72
C GLY A 25 -0.19 -3.30 -6.17
N MET A 26 -0.20 -3.22 -4.85
CA MET A 26 0.26 -2.04 -4.15
C MET A 26 1.74 -1.79 -4.51
N SER A 27 2.07 -0.56 -4.87
CA SER A 27 3.45 -0.11 -5.00
C SER A 27 4.14 -0.05 -3.62
N ASP A 28 5.46 0.12 -3.59
CA ASP A 28 6.21 0.26 -2.33
C ASP A 28 5.69 1.42 -1.47
N THR A 29 5.31 2.54 -2.11
CA THR A 29 4.69 3.68 -1.44
C THR A 29 3.31 3.31 -0.88
N ASP A 30 2.49 2.57 -1.64
CA ASP A 30 1.18 2.12 -1.16
C ASP A 30 1.33 1.19 0.06
N HIS A 31 2.34 0.31 0.05
CA HIS A 31 2.69 -0.56 1.18
C HIS A 31 3.14 0.23 2.41
N GLU A 32 3.93 1.29 2.25
CA GLU A 32 4.35 2.17 3.33
C GLU A 32 3.12 2.83 4.00
N TYR A 33 2.21 3.39 3.20
CA TYR A 33 0.99 4.02 3.70
C TYR A 33 0.03 3.00 4.34
N TRP A 34 -0.05 1.77 3.82
CA TRP A 34 -0.81 0.70 4.46
C TRP A 34 -0.24 0.32 5.83
N ASN A 35 1.09 0.21 5.95
CA ASN A 35 1.76 -0.05 7.23
C ASN A 35 1.49 1.08 8.23
N LEU A 36 1.48 2.34 7.76
CA LEU A 36 1.14 3.50 8.58
C LEU A 36 -0.31 3.46 9.06
N ALA A 37 -1.25 3.14 8.17
CA ALA A 37 -2.67 2.96 8.51
C ALA A 37 -2.85 1.89 9.58
N THR A 38 -2.15 0.76 9.39
CA THR A 38 -2.16 -0.35 10.33
C THR A 38 -1.60 0.08 11.69
N LYS A 39 -0.44 0.73 11.74
CA LYS A 39 0.12 1.24 13.00
C LYS A 39 -0.82 2.22 13.71
N LYS A 40 -1.46 3.13 12.97
CA LYS A 40 -2.27 4.23 13.52
C LYS A 40 -3.64 3.78 14.02
N TYR A 41 -4.33 2.94 13.24
CA TYR A 41 -5.74 2.61 13.46
C TYR A 41 -5.98 1.19 13.93
N ILE A 42 -5.01 0.31 13.70
CA ILE A 42 -5.16 -1.13 13.87
C ILE A 42 -4.33 -1.62 15.08
N ASN A 43 -3.03 -1.28 15.12
CA ASN A 43 -2.08 -1.72 16.15
C ASN A 43 -1.76 -0.61 17.16
N ARG A 44 -2.78 0.08 17.69
CA ARG A 44 -2.55 1.19 18.62
C ARG A 44 -1.99 0.65 19.95
N ASP A 45 -0.74 0.99 20.25
CA ASP A 45 -0.08 0.67 21.52
C ASP A 45 -0.97 1.08 22.71
N GLY A 46 -1.31 0.10 23.55
CA GLY A 46 -2.17 0.27 24.73
C GLY A 46 -3.59 -0.31 24.61
N SER A 47 -4.00 -0.88 23.47
CA SER A 47 -5.23 -1.70 23.42
C SER A 47 -4.99 -3.09 24.04
N HIS A 48 -4.70 -3.15 25.34
CA HIS A 48 -4.35 -4.38 26.06
C HIS A 48 -5.55 -5.30 26.37
N GLU A 49 -6.77 -4.99 25.93
CA GLU A 49 -7.95 -5.77 26.33
C GLU A 49 -8.75 -6.39 25.19
N ILE A 50 -8.31 -6.24 23.93
CA ILE A 50 -9.09 -6.69 22.79
C ILE A 50 -8.21 -7.59 21.92
N PRO A 51 -8.60 -8.85 21.67
CA PRO A 51 -7.89 -9.72 20.74
C PRO A 51 -8.11 -9.16 19.33
N PHE A 52 -7.24 -8.24 18.94
CA PHE A 52 -7.16 -7.75 17.59
C PHE A 52 -6.67 -8.90 16.69
N ARG A 53 -7.53 -9.35 15.76
CA ARG A 53 -7.18 -10.38 14.77
C ARG A 53 -7.44 -9.85 13.37
N SER A 54 -6.36 -9.54 12.66
CA SER A 54 -6.38 -9.29 11.21
C SER A 54 -6.41 -10.63 10.48
N TYR A 55 -7.27 -10.74 9.47
CA TYR A 55 -7.41 -11.94 8.65
C TYR A 55 -6.80 -11.79 7.24
N ARG A 56 -6.29 -10.60 6.89
CA ARG A 56 -5.64 -10.25 5.61
C ARG A 56 -6.32 -10.87 4.40
N THR A 57 -7.36 -10.22 3.92
CA THR A 57 -8.05 -10.64 2.68
C THR A 57 -7.46 -9.94 1.44
N ARG A 58 -7.56 -10.58 0.27
CA ARG A 58 -7.21 -9.93 -1.01
C ARG A 58 -8.48 -9.40 -1.66
N LEU A 59 -8.38 -8.39 -2.53
CA LEU A 59 -9.54 -7.88 -3.26
C LEU A 59 -10.27 -8.98 -4.04
N ASP A 60 -9.52 -9.91 -4.63
CA ASP A 60 -10.08 -11.05 -5.37
C ASP A 60 -10.94 -11.98 -4.51
N SER A 61 -10.75 -12.00 -3.19
CA SER A 61 -11.63 -12.72 -2.25
C SER A 61 -13.07 -12.22 -2.30
N TYR A 62 -13.29 -10.98 -2.77
CA TYR A 62 -14.59 -10.33 -2.88
C TYR A 62 -15.06 -10.15 -4.33
N ARG A 63 -14.49 -10.91 -5.29
CA ARG A 63 -14.89 -10.84 -6.72
C ARG A 63 -16.38 -11.14 -6.99
N HIS A 64 -17.08 -11.71 -6.02
CA HIS A 64 -18.52 -12.01 -6.09
C HIS A 64 -19.39 -10.79 -5.76
N VAL A 65 -18.80 -9.72 -5.22
CA VAL A 65 -19.50 -8.47 -4.93
C VAL A 65 -19.35 -7.55 -6.13
N ASP A 66 -20.45 -7.35 -6.83
CA ASP A 66 -20.49 -6.46 -7.98
C ASP A 66 -20.12 -5.02 -7.57
N ASP A 67 -19.26 -4.39 -8.37
CA ASP A 67 -18.80 -3.02 -8.21
C ASP A 67 -18.31 -2.67 -6.79
N LEU A 68 -17.63 -3.61 -6.12
CA LEU A 68 -17.14 -3.46 -4.75
C LEU A 68 -16.47 -2.10 -4.50
N ALA A 69 -15.61 -1.64 -5.40
CA ALA A 69 -14.93 -0.36 -5.26
C ALA A 69 -15.92 0.82 -5.28
N SER A 70 -16.80 0.90 -6.27
CA SER A 70 -17.78 1.99 -6.35
C SER A 70 -18.69 2.04 -5.12
N ARG A 71 -19.12 0.87 -4.65
CA ARG A 71 -20.03 0.76 -3.49
C ARG A 71 -19.33 1.06 -2.17
N ALA A 72 -18.11 0.56 -1.98
CA ALA A 72 -17.31 0.86 -0.80
C ALA A 72 -16.92 2.35 -0.74
N LEU A 73 -16.72 3.00 -1.89
CA LEU A 73 -16.47 4.45 -1.96
C LEU A 73 -17.75 5.26 -1.67
N ALA A 74 -18.90 4.84 -2.19
CA ALA A 74 -20.19 5.47 -1.85
C ALA A 74 -20.49 5.34 -0.35
N HIS A 75 -20.21 4.17 0.23
CA HIS A 75 -20.28 3.95 1.67
C HIS A 75 -19.34 4.90 2.44
N ALA A 76 -18.08 4.98 2.02
CA ALA A 76 -17.07 5.89 2.59
C ALA A 76 -17.52 7.35 2.56
N SER A 77 -18.15 7.79 1.47
CA SER A 77 -18.68 9.16 1.34
C SER A 77 -19.82 9.45 2.31
N ARG A 78 -20.63 8.44 2.67
CA ARG A 78 -21.78 8.59 3.57
C ARG A 78 -21.39 8.56 5.04
N ILE A 79 -20.47 7.66 5.41
CA ILE A 79 -20.12 7.37 6.81
C ILE A 79 -18.87 8.14 7.26
N GLY A 80 -17.99 8.47 6.31
CA GLY A 80 -16.69 9.09 6.56
C GLY A 80 -15.55 8.08 6.52
N VAL A 81 -14.34 8.62 6.61
CA VAL A 81 -13.07 7.91 6.40
C VAL A 81 -12.03 8.25 7.45
N LEU A 82 -10.98 7.44 7.50
CA LEU A 82 -9.79 7.66 8.29
C LEU A 82 -8.66 8.15 7.39
N PRO A 83 -8.25 9.42 7.47
CA PRO A 83 -7.17 9.95 6.64
C PRO A 83 -5.83 9.36 7.08
N ILE A 84 -5.00 8.96 6.12
CA ILE A 84 -3.68 8.39 6.40
C ILE A 84 -2.64 9.40 5.91
N ARG A 85 -1.96 10.03 6.87
CA ARG A 85 -0.92 11.02 6.62
C ARG A 85 0.34 10.61 7.36
N LYS A 86 1.50 10.77 6.73
CA LYS A 86 2.79 10.74 7.41
C LYS A 86 2.77 11.92 8.40
N ASP A 87 2.60 11.65 9.68
CA ASP A 87 2.65 12.70 10.69
C ASP A 87 4.09 13.27 10.67
N GLU A 88 4.29 14.49 10.14
CA GLU A 88 5.62 15.12 10.03
C GLU A 88 6.30 15.36 11.39
N ARG A 89 5.57 15.22 12.50
CA ARG A 89 6.10 15.47 13.85
C ARG A 89 5.43 14.57 14.87
N GLN A 90 6.06 13.46 15.20
CA GLN A 90 6.15 13.15 16.62
C GLN A 90 7.45 13.80 17.11
N PRO A 91 7.40 14.90 17.90
CA PRO A 91 8.57 15.25 18.68
C PRO A 91 8.86 14.02 19.54
N MET A 92 10.05 13.43 19.39
CA MET A 92 10.53 12.48 20.38
C MET A 92 10.36 13.16 21.75
N THR A 93 9.43 12.65 22.54
CA THR A 93 9.26 13.10 23.91
C THR A 93 10.62 12.97 24.58
N ARG A 94 11.12 14.11 25.07
CA ARG A 94 12.42 14.28 25.75
C ARG A 94 12.72 13.24 26.83
N GLU A 95 11.71 12.50 27.30
CA GLU A 95 11.86 11.38 28.24
C GLU A 95 12.61 10.17 27.70
N GLU A 96 12.63 9.91 26.38
CA GLU A 96 13.44 8.82 25.82
C GLU A 96 14.92 9.21 25.64
N ALA A 97 15.23 10.51 25.57
CA ALA A 97 16.59 11.02 25.57
C ALA A 97 17.24 11.08 26.96
N SER A 98 16.46 10.90 28.04
CA SER A 98 16.96 10.91 29.42
C SER A 98 17.14 9.53 30.05
N ARG A 99 16.85 8.42 29.34
CA ARG A 99 17.17 7.06 29.81
C ARG A 99 18.51 6.55 29.29
N HIS A 100 19.57 7.32 29.54
CA HIS A 100 20.90 6.76 29.71
C HIS A 100 21.37 7.08 31.13
N PRO A 101 21.11 6.22 32.12
CA PRO A 101 21.92 6.22 33.31
C PRO A 101 23.28 5.58 32.95
N SER A 102 24.28 6.43 32.78
CA SER A 102 25.68 6.05 32.98
C SER A 102 25.78 5.30 34.29
N THR A 103 25.90 3.98 34.21
CA THR A 103 26.17 3.15 35.38
C THR A 103 27.59 2.63 35.18
N GLU A 104 28.55 3.45 35.59
CA GLU A 104 29.83 2.95 36.09
C GLU A 104 29.51 2.05 37.29
N VAL A 105 29.67 0.75 37.13
CA VAL A 105 29.92 -0.15 38.26
C VAL A 105 31.14 -0.98 37.90
N ASP A 106 32.13 -0.78 38.76
CA ASP A 106 33.42 -1.43 38.83
C ASP A 106 33.29 -2.96 39.03
N THR A 107 34.21 -3.68 38.38
CA THR A 107 34.64 -5.11 38.35
C THR A 107 34.33 -6.04 39.56
N PRO A 108 34.63 -7.39 39.56
CA PRO A 108 35.23 -8.26 38.51
C PRO A 108 34.67 -9.73 38.43
N VAL A 109 35.30 -10.56 37.58
CA VAL A 109 35.69 -11.98 37.81
C VAL A 109 35.13 -13.08 36.86
N GLU A 110 36.10 -13.82 36.30
CA GLU A 110 36.17 -15.19 35.72
C GLU A 110 35.82 -15.50 34.25
N GLU A 111 36.89 -15.90 33.55
CA GLU A 111 37.00 -16.71 32.33
C GLU A 111 36.40 -18.12 32.52
N PRO A 112 35.88 -18.78 31.46
CA PRO A 112 36.74 -19.79 30.82
C PRO A 112 36.54 -19.94 29.30
N THR A 113 37.69 -19.98 28.61
CA THR A 113 38.13 -20.82 27.49
C THR A 113 37.11 -21.53 26.55
N SER A 114 37.20 -21.12 25.27
CA SER A 114 37.50 -21.93 24.06
C SER A 114 36.82 -23.29 23.85
N LYS A 115 36.06 -23.42 22.75
CA LYS A 115 36.37 -24.24 21.53
C LYS A 115 35.55 -23.67 20.35
N LEU A 116 36.14 -23.13 19.27
CA LEU A 116 36.88 -23.79 18.19
C LEU A 116 36.05 -24.83 17.43
N SER A 117 35.51 -24.45 16.27
CA SER A 117 35.49 -25.30 15.07
C SER A 117 35.15 -24.48 13.83
N ASP A 118 36.13 -24.46 12.93
CA ASP A 118 36.06 -24.05 11.54
C ASP A 118 35.16 -24.96 10.71
N ASN A 119 34.68 -24.46 9.57
CA ASN A 119 34.85 -25.06 8.24
C ASN A 119 34.00 -24.26 7.23
N LEU A 120 34.61 -23.49 6.33
CA LEU A 120 35.22 -23.88 5.04
C LEU A 120 34.21 -23.98 3.88
N HIS A 121 34.38 -23.02 2.95
CA HIS A 121 34.36 -23.15 1.50
C HIS A 121 33.11 -23.71 0.80
N THR A 122 32.57 -22.92 -0.15
CA THR A 122 32.61 -23.30 -1.58
C THR A 122 32.58 -22.05 -2.45
N ARG A 123 33.53 -22.00 -3.39
CA ARG A 123 33.72 -21.05 -4.50
C ARG A 123 33.35 -21.80 -5.80
N LEU A 124 33.31 -21.09 -6.94
CA LEU A 124 33.07 -21.50 -8.36
C LEU A 124 31.62 -21.17 -8.81
N HIS A 125 31.31 -20.65 -10.01
CA HIS A 125 32.03 -20.27 -11.25
C HIS A 125 31.05 -19.34 -12.01
N LEU A 126 31.45 -18.16 -12.49
CA LEU A 126 31.79 -17.80 -13.88
C LEU A 126 30.91 -18.36 -15.02
N SER A 127 30.24 -17.46 -15.75
CA SER A 127 29.89 -17.48 -17.20
C SER A 127 29.31 -16.08 -17.52
N ASP A 128 30.07 -15.13 -18.04
CA ASP A 128 30.36 -14.83 -19.46
C ASP A 128 29.17 -14.40 -20.35
N ALA A 129 29.31 -13.14 -20.81
CA ALA A 129 29.00 -12.54 -22.11
C ALA A 129 27.64 -12.73 -22.80
N SER A 130 27.00 -11.61 -23.15
CA SER A 130 26.84 -11.24 -24.57
C SER A 130 26.39 -9.79 -24.75
N ASP A 131 27.21 -9.05 -25.48
CA ASP A 131 26.92 -7.81 -26.18
C ASP A 131 25.77 -7.99 -27.20
N SER A 132 24.94 -6.96 -27.36
CA SER A 132 24.60 -6.50 -28.71
C SER A 132 24.14 -5.04 -28.66
N ALA A 133 25.00 -4.18 -29.18
CA ALA A 133 24.69 -2.83 -29.58
C ALA A 133 23.80 -2.86 -30.85
N THR A 134 22.79 -2.01 -30.90
CA THR A 134 22.32 -1.44 -32.16
C THR A 134 22.16 0.06 -32.00
N ASP A 135 23.01 0.75 -32.75
CA ASP A 135 23.03 2.16 -33.08
C ASP A 135 22.05 2.43 -34.22
N SER A 136 21.35 3.57 -34.20
CA SER A 136 21.09 4.44 -35.37
C SER A 136 20.03 5.50 -35.04
N THR A 137 20.53 6.66 -34.62
CA THR A 137 20.25 8.01 -35.16
C THR A 137 18.99 8.27 -36.03
N GLY A 138 18.31 9.37 -35.70
CA GLY A 138 17.88 10.33 -36.74
C GLY A 138 16.51 10.98 -36.61
N THR A 139 16.53 12.27 -36.23
CA THR A 139 15.61 13.35 -36.69
C THR A 139 14.17 13.33 -36.17
N ASP A 140 13.77 14.32 -35.38
CA ASP A 140 13.22 15.57 -35.93
C ASP A 140 12.97 16.61 -34.83
N ALA A 141 13.28 17.86 -35.16
CA ALA A 141 13.14 19.01 -34.30
C ALA A 141 11.73 19.60 -34.43
N GLY A 142 11.20 20.04 -33.29
CA GLY A 142 10.29 21.19 -33.28
C GLY A 142 8.81 20.85 -33.45
N ARG A 143 8.14 20.61 -32.33
CA ARG A 143 6.91 21.38 -32.07
C ARG A 143 6.74 21.66 -30.59
N SER A 144 6.96 22.94 -30.28
CA SER A 144 6.47 23.61 -29.09
C SER A 144 5.03 23.21 -28.83
N SER A 145 4.82 22.46 -27.75
CA SER A 145 3.53 22.36 -27.09
C SER A 145 3.82 22.60 -25.63
N THR A 146 3.40 23.75 -25.14
CA THR A 146 3.32 24.13 -23.73
C THR A 146 2.51 23.07 -22.98
N ALA A 147 3.17 21.99 -22.58
CA ALA A 147 2.67 21.09 -21.57
C ALA A 147 2.82 21.85 -20.26
N ALA A 148 1.70 22.38 -19.78
CA ALA A 148 1.60 22.79 -18.39
C ALA A 148 2.18 21.65 -17.55
N GLU A 149 3.30 21.91 -16.86
CA GLU A 149 3.73 21.12 -15.72
C GLU A 149 2.56 21.15 -14.74
N THR A 150 1.64 20.21 -14.93
CA THR A 150 0.57 19.95 -14.00
C THR A 150 1.32 19.26 -12.88
N SER A 151 1.81 20.05 -11.94
CA SER A 151 2.53 19.57 -10.76
C SER A 151 1.70 18.43 -10.19
N ALA A 152 2.18 17.20 -10.37
CA ALA A 152 1.41 16.01 -10.05
C ALA A 152 1.15 16.06 -8.55
N ARG A 153 -0.10 16.33 -8.17
CA ARG A 153 -0.47 16.40 -6.75
C ARG A 153 -0.11 15.08 -6.08
N GLU A 154 0.39 15.18 -4.85
CA GLU A 154 0.70 14.02 -4.03
C GLU A 154 -0.55 13.16 -3.85
N PRO A 155 -0.45 11.82 -3.93
CA PRO A 155 -1.59 10.95 -3.68
C PRO A 155 -2.09 11.09 -2.24
N ILE A 156 -3.41 11.08 -2.08
CA ILE A 156 -4.08 11.09 -0.77
C ILE A 156 -4.45 9.66 -0.41
N TYR A 157 -4.08 9.21 0.78
CA TYR A 157 -4.47 7.89 1.29
C TYR A 157 -5.49 8.00 2.40
N PHE A 158 -6.47 7.09 2.39
CA PHE A 158 -7.47 6.99 3.44
C PHE A 158 -8.01 5.57 3.56
N SER A 159 -8.71 5.30 4.65
CA SER A 159 -9.43 4.04 4.84
C SER A 159 -10.89 4.26 5.17
N SER A 160 -11.77 3.40 4.63
CA SER A 160 -13.17 3.31 5.04
C SER A 160 -13.44 2.04 5.82
N ILE A 161 -14.49 2.06 6.66
CA ILE A 161 -14.86 0.97 7.55
C ILE A 161 -16.25 0.49 7.18
N ILE A 162 -16.36 -0.76 6.75
CA ILE A 162 -17.63 -1.42 6.45
C ILE A 162 -18.00 -2.28 7.65
N ALA A 163 -19.10 -1.93 8.33
CA ALA A 163 -19.46 -2.50 9.63
C ALA A 163 -20.70 -3.42 9.53
N PRO A 164 -20.89 -4.33 10.50
CA PRO A 164 -22.11 -5.13 10.60
C PRO A 164 -23.36 -4.25 10.59
N GLY A 165 -24.36 -4.64 9.79
CA GLY A 165 -25.60 -3.90 9.57
C GLY A 165 -25.59 -2.96 8.35
N ASP A 166 -24.45 -2.82 7.66
CA ASP A 166 -24.40 -2.24 6.31
C ASP A 166 -24.72 -3.30 5.25
N ASP A 167 -25.55 -2.99 4.25
CA ASP A 167 -25.87 -3.93 3.15
C ASP A 167 -24.59 -4.49 2.47
N LEU A 168 -23.57 -3.63 2.29
CA LEU A 168 -22.29 -4.03 1.70
C LEU A 168 -21.53 -5.03 2.58
N HIS A 169 -21.67 -4.97 3.91
CA HIS A 169 -21.05 -5.93 4.83
C HIS A 169 -21.65 -7.33 4.64
N GLU A 170 -22.98 -7.40 4.54
CA GLU A 170 -23.72 -8.65 4.34
C GLU A 170 -23.38 -9.27 2.99
N GLU A 171 -23.32 -8.45 1.93
CA GLU A 171 -22.99 -8.92 0.59
C GLU A 171 -21.54 -9.37 0.43
N MET A 172 -20.62 -8.77 1.20
CA MET A 172 -19.24 -9.27 1.30
C MET A 172 -19.13 -10.59 2.07
N GLY A 173 -20.24 -11.12 2.62
CA GLY A 173 -20.28 -12.39 3.33
C GLY A 173 -19.47 -12.38 4.64
N LEU A 174 -19.33 -11.21 5.28
CA LEU A 174 -18.49 -11.03 6.45
C LEU A 174 -19.16 -11.57 7.71
N ASN A 175 -18.36 -12.08 8.64
CA ASN A 175 -18.86 -12.47 9.96
C ASN A 175 -19.41 -11.23 10.71
N PRO A 176 -20.56 -11.31 11.41
CA PRO A 176 -21.13 -10.19 12.15
C PRO A 176 -20.24 -9.58 13.26
N LYS A 177 -19.16 -10.26 13.67
CA LYS A 177 -18.18 -9.75 14.63
C LYS A 177 -17.00 -9.02 13.98
N VAL A 178 -16.91 -9.09 12.66
CA VAL A 178 -15.78 -8.62 11.87
C VAL A 178 -16.19 -7.36 11.11
N LYS A 179 -15.28 -6.39 11.01
CA LYS A 179 -15.44 -5.21 10.14
C LYS A 179 -14.46 -5.33 8.98
N ALA A 180 -14.83 -4.82 7.80
CA ALA A 180 -13.89 -4.66 6.69
C ALA A 180 -13.28 -3.26 6.70
N PHE A 181 -11.99 -3.21 6.39
CA PHE A 181 -11.16 -2.01 6.34
C PHE A 181 -10.64 -1.87 4.91
N ALA A 182 -11.27 -0.99 4.14
CA ALA A 182 -10.94 -0.75 2.74
C ALA A 182 -9.91 0.38 2.66
N PHE A 183 -8.77 0.12 2.04
CA PHE A 183 -7.65 1.05 1.88
C PHE A 183 -7.63 1.64 0.47
N TRP A 184 -7.58 2.96 0.42
CA TRP A 184 -7.76 3.74 -0.79
C TRP A 184 -6.57 4.64 -1.08
N LYS A 185 -6.36 4.88 -2.37
CA LYS A 185 -5.50 5.92 -2.90
C LYS A 185 -6.32 6.82 -3.81
N HIS A 186 -6.25 8.13 -3.59
CA HIS A 186 -6.80 9.12 -4.49
C HIS A 186 -5.69 9.87 -5.18
N GLN A 187 -5.69 9.84 -6.52
CA GLN A 187 -4.70 10.53 -7.33
C GLN A 187 -5.33 10.93 -8.67
N SER A 188 -4.99 12.13 -9.16
CA SER A 188 -5.48 12.64 -10.45
C SER A 188 -7.01 12.63 -10.58
N GLY A 189 -7.73 12.90 -9.48
CA GLY A 189 -9.19 12.95 -9.43
C GLY A 189 -9.90 11.60 -9.36
N ALA A 190 -9.17 10.48 -9.29
CA ALA A 190 -9.74 9.14 -9.19
C ALA A 190 -9.35 8.48 -7.86
N SER A 191 -10.30 7.78 -7.24
CA SER A 191 -10.07 6.94 -6.05
C SER A 191 -9.99 5.48 -6.45
N GLN A 192 -8.89 4.82 -6.09
CA GLN A 192 -8.64 3.41 -6.34
C GLN A 192 -8.66 2.63 -5.02
N LEU A 193 -9.45 1.55 -4.99
CA LEU A 193 -9.41 0.58 -3.91
C LEU A 193 -8.16 -0.30 -4.08
N LEU A 194 -7.27 -0.28 -3.10
CA LEU A 194 -6.00 -1.00 -3.15
C LEU A 194 -6.02 -2.30 -2.34
N HIS A 195 -6.68 -2.29 -1.20
CA HIS A 195 -6.71 -3.43 -0.29
C HIS A 195 -7.97 -3.44 0.56
N VAL A 196 -8.39 -4.64 0.98
CA VAL A 196 -9.42 -4.81 2.01
C VAL A 196 -8.87 -5.80 3.02
N ASP A 197 -8.71 -5.35 4.26
CA ASP A 197 -8.47 -6.25 5.39
C ASP A 197 -9.75 -6.41 6.19
N THR A 198 -9.83 -7.46 7.00
CA THR A 198 -10.95 -7.70 7.89
C THR A 198 -10.44 -7.89 9.30
N LEU A 199 -11.14 -7.28 10.24
CA LEU A 199 -10.68 -7.10 11.60
C LEU A 199 -11.79 -7.50 12.57
N GLU A 200 -11.49 -8.40 13.50
CA GLU A 200 -12.35 -8.61 14.67
C GLU A 200 -12.01 -7.56 15.73
N LEU A 201 -12.98 -6.71 16.05
CA LEU A 201 -12.79 -5.57 16.93
C LEU A 201 -13.78 -5.69 18.08
N ALA A 202 -13.29 -5.87 19.31
CA ALA A 202 -14.10 -5.46 20.46
C ALA A 202 -14.13 -3.93 20.49
N GLY A 203 -15.27 -3.38 20.91
CA GLY A 203 -15.68 -1.99 20.62
C GLY A 203 -14.58 -0.92 20.70
N GLY A 204 -14.66 0.03 19.76
CA GLY A 204 -13.84 1.23 19.71
C GLY A 204 -14.52 2.28 18.83
N SER A 205 -14.40 3.56 19.20
CA SER A 205 -14.88 4.67 18.38
C SER A 205 -13.71 5.29 17.61
N TRP A 206 -13.76 5.21 16.28
CA TRP A 206 -12.86 5.99 15.44
C TRP A 206 -13.47 7.36 15.15
N LYS A 207 -12.63 8.39 15.10
CA LYS A 207 -13.02 9.72 14.64
C LYS A 207 -12.93 9.73 13.11
N LEU A 208 -14.05 9.44 12.45
CA LEU A 208 -14.17 9.53 11.00
C LEU A 208 -14.23 11.00 10.57
N GLN A 209 -13.68 11.30 9.39
CA GLN A 209 -13.76 12.59 8.73
C GLN A 209 -14.59 12.46 7.45
N ALA A 210 -15.25 13.53 7.01
CA ALA A 210 -15.97 13.50 5.76
C ALA A 210 -15.00 13.30 4.58
N LEU A 211 -15.38 12.46 3.61
CA LEU A 211 -14.49 12.11 2.50
C LEU A 211 -14.11 13.35 1.67
N ASP A 212 -15.07 14.23 1.39
CA ASP A 212 -14.85 15.46 0.64
C ASP A 212 -13.89 16.44 1.34
N GLU A 213 -13.89 16.48 2.68
CA GLU A 213 -12.90 17.24 3.44
C GLU A 213 -11.50 16.66 3.26
N VAL A 214 -11.36 15.33 3.41
CA VAL A 214 -10.07 14.64 3.23
C VAL A 214 -9.49 14.85 1.83
N LEU A 215 -10.35 14.82 0.80
CA LEU A 215 -9.94 15.01 -0.60
C LEU A 215 -9.65 16.48 -0.97
N ARG A 216 -10.18 17.47 -0.23
CA ARG A 216 -9.95 18.91 -0.49
C ARG A 216 -8.63 19.44 0.07
N HIS A 217 -8.05 18.77 1.05
CA HIS A 217 -6.91 19.30 1.82
C HIS A 217 -5.52 19.04 1.19
N HIS A 218 -5.44 18.63 -0.08
CA HIS A 218 -4.20 18.41 -0.84
C HIS A 218 -4.38 18.77 -2.34
#